data_AF-A0A9D2ITM9-F1
#
_entry.id   AF-A0A9D2ITM9-F1
#
_cell.length_a   1.000
_cell.length_b   1.000
_cell.length_c   1.000
_cell.angle_alpha   90.00
_cell.angle_beta   90.00
_cell.angle_gamma   90.00
#
_symmetry.space_group_name_H-M   'P 1'
#
loop_
_entity.id
_entity.type
_entity.pdbx_description
1 polymer ?
#
loop_
_entity_poly.entity_id
_entity_poly.type
_entity_poly.pdbx_seq_one_letter_code
_entity_poly.pdbx_strand_id
1 'polypeptide(L)'
;MEKKQPLRILFIGNSHTYFNDMPQMVAQRFREEGYPCEVTMLAHAAWYLEQHVKEPEVRFNIMFGNYDYVVLQEYSHPFGPEEKFFQAVRTLDQWIRSAGGKTVIYMTWARKEEPQEQERMSRANRQIAEETGALLAPVGENWQAYQKSHPDLEMYAEDGAHASPQGSDLAAKYIWNAIKTDLAGRKGQWKI
;
A
#
# COMPACT_ATOMS: atom_id res chain seq x y z
N MET A 1 25.36 -15.01 -15.87
CA MET A 1 24.83 -13.85 -15.11
C MET A 1 23.96 -14.41 -14.01
N GLU A 2 24.23 -14.09 -12.75
CA GLU A 2 23.38 -14.51 -11.62
C GLU A 2 21.98 -13.94 -11.82
N LYS A 3 20.94 -14.78 -11.81
CA LYS A 3 19.55 -14.31 -11.85
C LYS A 3 19.27 -13.60 -10.53
N LYS A 4 19.02 -12.29 -10.57
CA LYS A 4 18.49 -11.58 -9.39
C LYS A 4 17.17 -12.23 -9.01
N GLN A 5 17.05 -12.63 -7.74
CA GLN A 5 15.77 -13.09 -7.20
C GLN A 5 14.73 -11.96 -7.36
N PRO A 6 13.49 -12.28 -7.73
CA PRO A 6 12.46 -11.28 -7.90
C PRO A 6 12.09 -10.65 -6.55
N LEU A 7 11.88 -9.33 -6.57
CA LEU A 7 11.26 -8.60 -5.47
C LEU A 7 9.81 -9.07 -5.33
N ARG A 8 9.46 -9.65 -4.18
CA ARG A 8 8.13 -10.20 -3.93
C ARG A 8 7.33 -9.28 -3.03
N ILE A 9 6.18 -8.81 -3.51
CA ILE A 9 5.33 -7.86 -2.78
C ILE A 9 3.93 -8.46 -2.61
N LEU A 10 3.47 -8.57 -1.37
CA LEU A 10 2.09 -8.94 -1.07
C LEU A 10 1.26 -7.69 -0.82
N PHE A 11 0.09 -7.59 -1.43
CA PHE A 11 -0.89 -6.54 -1.17
C PHE A 11 -2.08 -7.12 -0.41
N ILE A 12 -2.42 -6.53 0.73
CA ILE A 12 -3.58 -6.90 1.56
C ILE A 12 -4.50 -5.69 1.66
N GLY A 13 -5.75 -5.84 1.24
CA GLY A 13 -6.71 -4.73 1.26
C GLY A 13 -8.06 -5.04 0.63
N ASN A 14 -8.59 -4.09 -0.12
CA ASN A 14 -9.90 -4.17 -0.76
C ASN A 14 -9.88 -3.54 -2.17
N SER A 15 -11.00 -2.96 -2.61
CA SER A 15 -11.16 -2.37 -3.93
C SER A 15 -10.18 -1.26 -4.26
N HIS A 16 -9.70 -0.52 -3.26
CA HIS A 16 -8.66 0.50 -3.46
C HIS A 16 -7.28 -0.09 -3.77
N THR A 17 -7.14 -1.42 -3.59
CA THR A 17 -5.99 -2.21 -4.01
C THR A 17 -6.24 -2.85 -5.38
N TYR A 18 -7.34 -3.59 -5.59
CA TYR A 18 -7.51 -4.37 -6.83
C TYR A 18 -7.97 -3.57 -8.06
N PHE A 19 -8.53 -2.36 -7.89
CA PHE A 19 -9.00 -1.56 -9.03
C PHE A 19 -7.86 -1.21 -9.99
N ASN A 20 -8.15 -1.38 -11.28
CA ASN A 20 -7.23 -1.18 -12.40
C ASN A 20 -5.95 -2.04 -12.33
N ASP A 21 -5.94 -3.11 -11.53
CA ASP A 21 -4.77 -3.95 -11.31
C ASP A 21 -3.54 -3.15 -10.81
N MET A 22 -3.79 -2.22 -9.86
CA MET A 22 -2.77 -1.33 -9.30
C MET A 22 -1.50 -2.06 -8.81
N PRO A 23 -1.56 -3.25 -8.16
CA PRO A 23 -0.37 -4.03 -7.84
C PRO A 23 0.51 -4.35 -9.06
N GLN A 24 -0.06 -4.67 -10.22
CA GLN A 24 0.74 -4.89 -11.43
C GLN A 24 1.38 -3.61 -11.95
N MET A 25 0.72 -2.45 -11.79
CA MET A 25 1.34 -1.16 -12.10
C MET A 25 2.59 -0.92 -11.23
N VAL A 26 2.55 -1.29 -9.94
CA VAL A 26 3.74 -1.25 -9.05
C VAL A 26 4.83 -2.19 -9.58
N ALA A 27 4.47 -3.43 -9.92
CA ALA A 27 5.41 -4.42 -10.45
C ALA A 27 6.08 -3.94 -11.75
N GLN A 28 5.30 -3.34 -12.65
CA GLN A 28 5.78 -2.80 -13.92
C GLN A 28 6.83 -1.71 -13.69
N ARG A 29 6.58 -0.76 -12.77
CA ARG A 29 7.54 0.30 -12.43
C ARG A 29 8.89 -0.25 -11.93
N PHE A 30 8.88 -1.34 -11.17
CA PHE A 30 10.12 -2.02 -10.77
C PHE A 30 10.82 -2.71 -11.95
N ARG A 31 10.05 -3.39 -12.80
CA ARG A 31 10.57 -4.08 -13.99
C ARG A 31 11.20 -3.11 -14.99
N GLU A 32 10.61 -1.94 -15.19
CA GLU A 32 11.15 -0.85 -16.03
C GLU A 32 12.51 -0.34 -15.54
N GLU A 33 12.80 -0.48 -14.24
CA GLU A 33 14.10 -0.15 -13.65
C GLU A 33 15.06 -1.35 -13.50
N GLY A 34 14.73 -2.48 -14.13
CA GLY A 34 15.57 -3.67 -14.13
C GLY A 34 15.53 -4.47 -12.83
N TYR A 35 14.51 -4.28 -11.99
CA TYR A 35 14.21 -5.16 -10.85
C TYR A 35 13.12 -6.16 -11.27
N PRO A 36 13.43 -7.47 -11.38
CA PRO A 36 12.37 -8.47 -11.47
C PRO A 36 11.46 -8.32 -10.26
N CYS A 37 10.15 -8.23 -10.47
CA CYS A 37 9.19 -8.01 -9.40
C CYS A 37 7.95 -8.87 -9.64
N GLU A 38 7.48 -9.51 -8.58
CA GLU A 38 6.29 -10.33 -8.51
C GLU A 38 5.38 -9.77 -7.44
N VAL A 39 4.08 -9.72 -7.75
CA VAL A 39 3.06 -9.21 -6.83
C VAL A 39 2.00 -10.27 -6.62
N THR A 40 1.58 -10.42 -5.37
CA THR A 40 0.42 -11.20 -4.97
C THR A 40 -0.57 -10.26 -4.30
N MET A 41 -1.86 -10.55 -4.40
CA MET A 41 -2.90 -9.75 -3.78
C MET A 41 -3.90 -10.63 -3.04
N LEU A 42 -4.17 -10.27 -1.79
CA LEU A 42 -5.26 -10.78 -0.96
C LEU A 42 -6.19 -9.60 -0.68
N ALA A 43 -7.11 -9.34 -1.61
CA ALA A 43 -8.01 -8.21 -1.52
C ALA A 43 -9.47 -8.65 -1.61
N HIS A 44 -10.27 -8.23 -0.64
CA HIS A 44 -11.70 -8.54 -0.56
C HIS A 44 -12.49 -7.24 -0.58
N ALA A 45 -13.52 -7.19 -1.44
CA ALA A 45 -14.37 -6.01 -1.56
C ALA A 45 -14.96 -5.64 -0.19
N ALA A 46 -14.90 -4.35 0.15
CA ALA A 46 -15.45 -3.79 1.37
C ALA A 46 -14.91 -4.38 2.70
N TRP A 47 -13.66 -4.89 2.71
CA TRP A 47 -13.05 -5.39 3.93
C TRP A 47 -12.16 -4.37 4.63
N TYR A 48 -12.24 -4.38 5.96
CA TYR A 48 -11.28 -3.76 6.87
C TYR A 48 -10.07 -4.68 7.10
N LEU A 49 -8.93 -4.13 7.51
CA LEU A 49 -7.76 -4.96 7.85
C LEU A 49 -8.03 -5.93 9.01
N GLU A 50 -8.91 -5.57 9.96
CA GLU A 50 -9.29 -6.47 11.07
C GLU A 50 -9.95 -7.77 10.60
N GLN A 51 -10.54 -7.78 9.39
CA GLN A 51 -11.12 -8.99 8.80
C GLN A 51 -10.02 -9.87 8.22
N HIS A 52 -9.05 -9.27 7.50
CA HIS A 52 -7.88 -9.99 6.99
C HIS A 52 -7.06 -10.68 8.09
N VAL A 53 -6.96 -10.07 9.28
CA VAL A 53 -6.31 -10.69 10.45
C VAL A 53 -6.96 -12.02 10.86
N LYS A 54 -8.26 -12.20 10.60
CA LYS A 54 -8.99 -13.42 10.97
C LYS A 54 -8.82 -14.54 9.94
N GLU A 55 -8.32 -14.23 8.74
CA GLU A 55 -8.19 -15.20 7.66
C GLU A 55 -6.89 -16.02 7.78
N PRO A 56 -6.99 -17.36 7.89
CA PRO A 56 -5.81 -18.22 7.93
C PRO A 56 -4.91 -18.08 6.70
N GLU A 57 -5.50 -17.81 5.53
CA GLU A 57 -4.77 -17.62 4.27
C GLU A 57 -3.83 -16.41 4.32
N VAL A 58 -4.27 -15.31 4.94
CA VAL A 58 -3.44 -14.10 5.12
C VAL A 58 -2.21 -14.42 5.95
N ARG A 59 -2.40 -15.08 7.10
CA ARG A 59 -1.29 -15.50 7.95
C ARG A 59 -0.37 -16.48 7.23
N PHE A 60 -0.91 -17.48 6.52
CA PHE A 60 -0.11 -18.44 5.78
C PHE A 60 0.75 -17.77 4.69
N ASN A 61 0.16 -16.88 3.90
CA ASN A 61 0.88 -16.14 2.87
C ASN A 61 1.98 -15.27 3.47
N ILE A 62 1.70 -14.53 4.54
CA ILE A 62 2.73 -13.71 5.19
C ILE A 62 3.90 -14.58 5.69
N MET A 63 3.60 -15.69 6.39
CA MET A 63 4.63 -16.50 7.04
C MET A 63 5.48 -17.34 6.08
N PHE A 64 4.91 -17.79 4.96
CA PHE A 64 5.55 -18.76 4.07
C PHE A 64 5.73 -18.27 2.62
N GLY A 65 5.19 -17.09 2.29
CA GLY A 65 5.26 -16.52 0.95
C GLY A 65 6.58 -15.82 0.62
N ASN A 66 7.49 -15.69 1.58
CA ASN A 66 8.81 -15.04 1.45
C ASN A 66 8.72 -13.66 0.78
N TYR A 67 7.79 -12.83 1.23
CA TYR A 67 7.58 -11.48 0.70
C TYR A 67 8.61 -10.51 1.29
N ASP A 68 9.27 -9.74 0.42
CA ASP A 68 10.19 -8.67 0.84
C ASP A 68 9.41 -7.50 1.47
N TYR A 69 8.23 -7.22 0.91
CA TYR A 69 7.33 -6.17 1.36
C TYR A 69 5.88 -6.67 1.40
N VAL A 70 5.14 -6.22 2.40
CA VAL A 70 3.70 -6.43 2.51
C VAL A 70 3.02 -5.07 2.64
N VAL A 71 2.21 -4.73 1.64
CA VAL A 71 1.46 -3.49 1.54
C VAL A 71 0.09 -3.69 2.20
N LEU A 72 -0.18 -2.89 3.23
CA LEU A 72 -1.43 -2.94 4.00
C LEU A 72 -2.29 -1.73 3.67
N GLN A 73 -3.53 -1.98 3.27
CA GLN A 73 -4.51 -0.95 2.95
C GLN A 73 -5.78 -1.13 3.79
N GLU A 74 -6.07 -0.12 4.62
CA GLU A 74 -7.31 -0.04 5.41
C GLU A 74 -8.47 0.48 4.58
N TYR A 75 -9.68 0.08 4.95
CA TYR A 75 -10.93 0.59 4.41
C TYR A 75 -11.00 2.13 4.51
N SER A 76 -11.29 2.78 3.38
CA SER A 76 -11.29 4.24 3.27
C SER A 76 -12.62 4.91 3.64
N HIS A 77 -13.78 4.37 3.21
CA HIS A 77 -15.05 5.11 3.26
C HIS A 77 -16.33 4.29 3.58
N PRO A 78 -16.65 4.06 4.87
CA PRO A 78 -16.16 4.84 6.00
C PRO A 78 -14.77 4.41 6.46
N PHE A 79 -13.94 5.38 6.85
CA PHE A 79 -12.64 5.06 7.45
C PHE A 79 -12.88 4.40 8.80
N GLY A 80 -12.30 3.21 8.99
CA GLY A 80 -12.54 2.39 10.17
C GLY A 80 -12.20 3.09 11.49
N PRO A 81 -12.72 2.62 12.62
CA PRO A 81 -12.27 3.09 13.92
C PRO A 81 -10.76 2.86 14.06
N GLU A 82 -10.03 3.90 14.45
CA GLU A 82 -8.57 3.91 14.51
C GLU A 82 -8.03 2.78 15.38
N GLU A 83 -8.70 2.47 16.49
CA GLU A 83 -8.29 1.39 17.39
C GLU A 83 -8.26 0.03 16.69
N LYS A 84 -9.26 -0.26 15.85
CA LYS A 84 -9.33 -1.52 15.09
C LYS A 84 -8.29 -1.55 13.98
N PHE A 85 -8.13 -0.44 13.27
CA PHE A 85 -7.10 -0.29 12.24
C PHE A 85 -5.71 -0.51 12.83
N PHE A 86 -5.38 0.17 13.94
CA PHE A 86 -4.08 0.08 14.60
C PHE A 86 -3.84 -1.32 15.13
N GLN A 87 -4.83 -1.94 15.78
CA GLN A 87 -4.69 -3.30 16.25
C GLN A 87 -4.43 -4.29 15.10
N ALA A 88 -5.13 -4.12 13.97
CA ALA A 88 -4.92 -4.96 12.80
C ALA A 88 -3.51 -4.80 12.23
N VAL A 89 -3.03 -3.56 12.06
CA VAL A 89 -1.68 -3.29 11.57
C VAL A 89 -0.62 -3.83 12.51
N ARG A 90 -0.76 -3.66 13.84
CA ARG A 90 0.18 -4.23 14.83
C ARG A 90 0.29 -5.75 14.68
N THR A 91 -0.83 -6.45 14.55
CA THR A 91 -0.84 -7.90 14.38
C THR A 91 -0.21 -8.33 13.07
N LEU A 92 -0.56 -7.68 11.96
CA LEU A 92 0.02 -7.98 10.66
C LEU A 92 1.52 -7.67 10.61
N ASP A 93 1.95 -6.51 11.12
CA ASP A 93 3.35 -6.11 11.18
C ASP A 93 4.20 -7.11 11.97
N GLN A 94 3.71 -7.61 13.11
CA GLN A 94 4.39 -8.66 13.86
C GLN A 94 4.61 -9.92 13.02
N TRP A 95 3.60 -10.38 12.28
CA TRP A 95 3.74 -11.54 11.39
C TRP A 95 4.74 -11.26 10.26
N ILE A 96 4.60 -10.12 9.59
CA ILE A 96 5.45 -9.70 8.47
C ILE A 96 6.92 -9.66 8.89
N ARG A 97 7.22 -9.01 10.02
CA ARG A 97 8.58 -8.91 10.56
C ARG A 97 9.13 -10.27 11.00
N SER A 98 8.30 -11.13 11.60
CA SER A 98 8.71 -12.48 12.00
C SER A 98 9.08 -13.37 10.80
N ALA A 99 8.50 -13.09 9.62
CA ALA A 99 8.81 -13.74 8.35
C ALA A 99 9.96 -13.06 7.58
N GLY A 100 10.54 -11.98 8.11
CA GLY A 100 11.64 -11.24 7.48
C GLY A 100 11.22 -10.17 6.46
N GLY A 101 9.92 -9.94 6.28
CA GLY A 101 9.38 -8.91 5.39
C GLY A 101 9.33 -7.52 6.05
N LYS A 102 9.03 -6.50 5.24
CA LYS A 102 8.75 -5.14 5.71
C LYS A 102 7.31 -4.71 5.43
N THR A 103 6.71 -4.04 6.40
CA THR A 103 5.37 -3.47 6.27
C THR A 103 5.42 -2.14 5.51
N VAL A 104 4.46 -1.95 4.61
CA VAL A 104 4.20 -0.68 3.90
C VAL A 104 2.75 -0.30 4.13
N ILE A 105 2.50 0.84 4.76
CA ILE A 105 1.16 1.40 4.93
C ILE A 105 0.78 2.15 3.66
N TYR A 106 -0.25 1.68 2.96
CA TYR A 106 -0.84 2.36 1.81
C TYR A 106 -1.96 3.29 2.28
N MET A 107 -1.61 4.57 2.47
CA MET A 107 -2.56 5.63 2.80
C MET A 107 -3.32 6.05 1.55
N THR A 108 -4.57 5.62 1.46
CA THR A 108 -5.54 5.94 0.39
C THR A 108 -6.05 7.39 0.49
N TRP A 109 -6.92 7.78 -0.45
CA TRP A 109 -7.52 9.10 -0.56
C TRP A 109 -8.92 9.17 0.07
N ALA A 110 -9.40 10.39 0.32
CA ALA A 110 -10.79 10.71 0.66
C ALA A 110 -11.73 10.63 -0.55
N ARG A 111 -13.03 10.34 -0.34
CA ARG A 111 -14.05 10.48 -1.40
C ARG A 111 -14.05 11.90 -1.93
N LYS A 112 -14.40 12.05 -3.21
CA LYS A 112 -14.44 13.34 -3.92
C LYS A 112 -15.33 14.38 -3.21
N GLU A 113 -16.44 13.92 -2.61
CA GLU A 113 -17.40 14.77 -1.89
C GLU A 113 -17.06 14.99 -0.42
N GLU A 114 -16.09 14.25 0.12
CA GLU A 114 -15.70 14.29 1.54
C GLU A 114 -14.20 14.60 1.73
N PRO A 115 -13.63 15.62 1.05
CA PRO A 115 -12.18 15.87 1.08
C PRO A 115 -11.63 16.15 2.48
N GLN A 116 -12.48 16.57 3.42
CA GLN A 116 -12.14 16.79 4.83
C GLN A 116 -11.72 15.51 5.58
N GLU A 117 -12.20 14.33 5.15
CA GLU A 117 -11.84 13.05 5.80
C GLU A 117 -10.35 12.71 5.60
N GLN A 118 -9.71 13.32 4.60
CA GLN A 118 -8.30 13.07 4.31
C GLN A 118 -7.41 13.39 5.52
N GLU A 119 -7.72 14.43 6.30
CA GLU A 119 -6.91 14.80 7.46
C GLU A 119 -6.90 13.69 8.53
N ARG A 120 -8.08 13.12 8.82
CA ARG A 120 -8.23 12.00 9.76
C ARG A 120 -7.48 10.77 9.27
N MET A 121 -7.68 10.40 8.01
CA MET A 121 -7.00 9.27 7.38
C MET A 121 -5.47 9.45 7.40
N SER A 122 -4.98 10.64 7.06
CA SER A 122 -3.56 10.95 7.02
C SER A 122 -2.91 10.87 8.40
N ARG A 123 -3.55 11.45 9.43
CA ARG A 123 -3.06 11.33 10.82
C ARG A 123 -2.98 9.89 11.28
N ALA A 124 -4.04 9.09 11.06
CA ALA A 124 -4.09 7.71 11.50
C ALA A 124 -3.01 6.85 10.81
N ASN A 125 -2.86 6.98 9.49
CA ASN A 125 -1.86 6.21 8.74
C ASN A 125 -0.42 6.60 9.11
N ARG A 126 -0.13 7.90 9.34
CA ARG A 126 1.19 8.35 9.84
C ARG A 126 1.48 7.80 11.22
N GLN A 127 0.52 7.94 12.14
CA GLN A 127 0.68 7.49 13.51
C GLN A 127 1.04 6.01 13.58
N ILE A 128 0.30 5.15 12.87
CA ILE A 128 0.57 3.70 12.93
C ILE A 128 1.85 3.31 12.18
N ALA A 129 2.20 4.02 11.10
CA ALA A 129 3.46 3.82 10.40
C ALA A 129 4.66 4.17 11.29
N GLU A 130 4.60 5.32 12.00
CA GLU A 130 5.61 5.74 12.97
C GLU A 130 5.71 4.75 14.14
N GLU A 131 4.56 4.32 14.69
CA GLU A 131 4.51 3.39 15.83
C GLU A 131 5.16 2.04 15.50
N THR A 132 4.91 1.50 14.30
CA THR A 132 5.41 0.18 13.87
C THR A 132 6.78 0.24 13.17
N GLY A 133 7.24 1.45 12.82
CA GLY A 133 8.40 1.66 11.96
C GLY A 133 8.18 1.18 10.52
N ALA A 134 6.92 1.09 10.08
CA ALA A 134 6.55 0.71 8.72
C ALA A 134 6.86 1.84 7.73
N LEU A 135 7.06 1.47 6.46
CA LEU A 135 7.13 2.46 5.39
C LEU A 135 5.74 3.06 5.16
N LEU A 136 5.68 4.32 4.76
CA LEU A 136 4.43 4.98 4.40
C LEU A 136 4.42 5.32 2.91
N ALA A 137 3.35 4.92 2.21
CA ALA A 137 3.01 5.37 0.87
C ALA A 137 1.87 6.40 0.96
N PRO A 138 2.17 7.71 0.96
CA PRO A 138 1.22 8.78 1.27
C PRO A 138 0.36 9.19 0.06
N VAL A 139 -0.40 8.26 -0.52
CA VAL A 139 -1.15 8.52 -1.76
C VAL A 139 -2.20 9.61 -1.53
N GLY A 140 -3.02 9.50 -0.48
CA GLY A 140 -4.09 10.47 -0.19
C GLY A 140 -3.61 11.91 0.01
N GLU A 141 -2.45 12.09 0.66
CA GLU A 141 -1.86 13.42 0.85
C GLU A 141 -1.44 14.09 -0.46
N ASN A 142 -1.06 13.28 -1.45
CA ASN A 142 -0.62 13.76 -2.75
C ASN A 142 -1.77 13.80 -3.77
N TRP A 143 -2.88 13.12 -3.49
CA TRP A 143 -4.03 12.99 -4.38
C TRP A 143 -4.66 14.34 -4.72
N GLN A 144 -5.06 15.10 -3.69
CA GLN A 144 -5.72 16.39 -3.88
C GLN A 144 -4.78 17.43 -4.52
N ALA A 145 -3.50 17.44 -4.14
CA ALA A 145 -2.52 18.34 -4.73
C ALA A 145 -2.28 18.02 -6.22
N TYR A 146 -2.25 16.73 -6.56
CA TYR A 146 -2.11 16.28 -7.95
C TYR A 146 -3.34 16.68 -8.78
N GLN A 147 -4.55 16.44 -8.27
CA GLN A 147 -5.80 16.84 -8.93
C GLN A 147 -5.87 18.37 -9.15
N LYS A 148 -5.49 19.18 -8.14
CA LYS A 148 -5.47 20.64 -8.26
C LYS A 148 -4.49 21.15 -9.33
N SER A 149 -3.36 20.46 -9.51
CA SER A 149 -2.35 20.83 -10.53
C SER A 149 -2.66 20.26 -11.91
N HIS A 150 -3.58 19.30 -12.02
CA HIS A 150 -4.00 18.67 -13.27
C HIS A 150 -5.53 18.61 -13.34
N PRO A 151 -6.23 19.76 -13.44
CA PRO A 151 -7.69 19.81 -13.36
C PRO A 151 -8.41 19.04 -14.48
N ASP A 152 -7.73 18.82 -15.61
CA ASP A 152 -8.26 18.05 -16.74
C ASP A 152 -8.13 16.52 -16.55
N LEU A 153 -7.42 16.07 -15.50
CA LEU A 153 -7.29 14.65 -15.17
C LEU A 153 -8.34 14.25 -14.13
N GLU A 154 -9.24 13.38 -14.54
CA GLU A 154 -10.15 12.74 -13.59
C GLU A 154 -9.41 11.64 -12.83
N MET A 155 -9.31 11.82 -11.51
CA MET A 155 -8.60 10.92 -10.60
C MET A 155 -9.53 9.83 -10.03
N TYR A 156 -10.83 10.10 -10.02
CA TYR A 156 -11.85 9.21 -9.47
C TYR A 156 -12.57 8.44 -10.58
N ALA A 157 -13.06 7.25 -10.26
CA ALA A 157 -14.11 6.63 -11.05
C ALA A 157 -15.41 7.45 -10.94
N GLU A 158 -16.42 7.08 -11.73
CA GLU A 158 -17.73 7.76 -11.76
C GLU A 158 -18.41 7.82 -10.38
N ASP A 159 -18.09 6.89 -9.48
CA ASP A 159 -18.65 6.84 -8.12
C ASP A 159 -17.99 7.81 -7.13
N GLY A 160 -16.96 8.56 -7.54
CA GLY A 160 -16.28 9.53 -6.68
C GLY A 160 -15.53 8.92 -5.49
N ALA A 161 -15.35 7.59 -5.46
CA ALA A 161 -14.67 6.87 -4.38
C ALA A 161 -13.48 6.05 -4.89
N HIS A 162 -13.68 5.23 -5.92
CA HIS A 162 -12.60 4.43 -6.48
C HIS A 162 -11.67 5.26 -7.37
N ALA A 163 -10.47 4.74 -7.61
CA ALA A 163 -9.52 5.36 -8.53
C ALA A 163 -9.96 5.18 -9.99
N SER A 164 -9.80 6.23 -10.78
CA SER A 164 -9.66 6.09 -12.23
C SER A 164 -8.34 5.35 -12.55
N PRO A 165 -8.10 4.94 -13.82
CA PRO A 165 -6.81 4.40 -14.22
C PRO A 165 -5.63 5.33 -13.88
N GLN A 166 -5.80 6.64 -14.04
CA GLN A 166 -4.81 7.66 -13.69
C GLN A 166 -4.61 7.76 -12.16
N GLY A 167 -5.70 7.62 -11.40
CA GLY A 167 -5.65 7.51 -9.94
C GLY A 167 -4.84 6.30 -9.46
N SER A 168 -5.07 5.13 -10.08
CA SER A 168 -4.31 3.92 -9.77
C SER A 168 -2.83 4.05 -10.16
N ASP A 169 -2.53 4.73 -11.26
CA ASP A 169 -1.14 5.01 -11.65
C ASP A 169 -0.42 5.91 -10.61
N LEU A 170 -1.11 6.94 -10.11
CA LEU A 170 -0.60 7.78 -9.02
C LEU A 170 -0.35 6.96 -7.74
N ALA A 171 -1.32 6.11 -7.35
CA ALA A 171 -1.18 5.24 -6.20
C ALA A 171 0.03 4.31 -6.34
N ALA A 172 0.15 3.65 -7.49
CA ALA A 172 1.27 2.77 -7.80
C ALA A 172 2.61 3.52 -7.74
N LYS A 173 2.68 4.75 -8.25
CA LYS A 173 3.88 5.59 -8.19
C LYS A 173 4.34 5.84 -6.75
N TYR A 174 3.43 6.19 -5.84
CA TYR A 174 3.82 6.49 -4.45
C TYR A 174 4.16 5.24 -3.64
N ILE A 175 3.49 4.11 -3.89
CA ILE A 175 3.85 2.81 -3.28
C ILE A 175 5.24 2.36 -3.77
N TRP A 176 5.45 2.39 -5.09
CA TRP A 176 6.74 2.09 -5.69
C TRP A 176 7.85 3.00 -5.13
N ASN A 177 7.61 4.30 -5.00
CA ASN A 177 8.60 5.25 -4.51
C ASN A 177 8.99 4.98 -3.04
N ALA A 178 8.01 4.65 -2.19
CA ALA A 178 8.28 4.29 -0.79
C ALA A 178 9.20 3.08 -0.69
N ILE A 179 8.90 2.01 -1.44
CA ILE A 179 9.69 0.78 -1.46
C ILE A 179 11.07 1.01 -2.09
N LYS A 180 11.13 1.73 -3.22
CA LYS A 180 12.39 2.04 -3.91
C LYS A 180 13.35 2.86 -3.03
N THR A 181 12.82 3.81 -2.26
CA THR A 181 13.63 4.64 -1.35
C THR A 181 14.26 3.78 -0.25
N ASP A 182 13.52 2.84 0.33
CA ASP A 182 14.07 1.88 1.30
C ASP A 182 15.16 1.00 0.67
N LEU A 183 14.92 0.47 -0.53
CA LEU A 183 15.91 -0.34 -1.27
C LEU A 183 17.21 0.44 -1.55
N ALA A 184 17.11 1.73 -1.90
CA ALA A 184 18.28 2.58 -2.11
C ALA A 184 19.04 2.85 -0.82
N GLY A 185 18.33 3.08 0.30
CA GLY A 185 18.92 3.26 1.62
C GLY A 185 19.73 2.04 2.09
N ARG A 186 19.28 0.83 1.77
CA ARG A 186 20.02 -0.42 2.08
C ARG A 186 21.35 -0.53 1.33
N LYS A 187 21.40 -0.11 0.05
CA LYS A 187 22.64 -0.16 -0.75
C LYS A 187 23.72 0.77 -0.21
N GLY A 188 23.35 1.85 0.48
CA GLY A 188 24.30 2.76 1.14
C GLY A 188 24.95 2.21 2.41
N GLN A 189 24.39 1.14 3.01
CA GLN A 189 24.92 0.52 4.23
C GLN A 189 25.93 -0.61 3.97
N TRP A 190 26.09 -1.04 2.71
CA TRP A 190 27.12 -1.99 2.30
C TRP A 190 28.25 -1.23 1.63
N LYS A 191 29.12 -0.60 2.44
CA LYS A 191 30.50 -0.36 2.00
C LYS A 191 31.26 -1.67 2.15
N ILE A 192 31.66 -2.24 1.01
CA ILE A 192 32.72 -3.25 0.94
C ILE A 192 34.02 -2.61 1.45
#